data_AF-A0A1I0T4R1-F1
#
_entry.id   AF-A0A1I0T4R1-F1
#
_cell.length_a   1.000
_cell.length_b   1.000
_cell.length_c   1.000
_cell.angle_alpha   90.00
_cell.angle_beta   90.00
_cell.angle_gamma   90.00
#
_symmetry.space_group_name_H-M   'P 1'
#
loop_
_entity.id
_entity.type
_entity.pdbx_description
1 polymer ?
#
loop_
_entity_poly.entity_id
_entity_poly.type
_entity_poly.pdbx_seq_one_letter_code
_entity_poly.pdbx_strand_id
1 'polypeptide(L)'
;MFARACLATLAIVLSLPASAQVYQWRDEQGRVHFTDTPPPESRNVHEERLQVNTMQGLDDSELTSRSKSSSGLDLDDEDDLNPGQLQQKGVVQCAAAISRMPSLIREAQQLGRERVRQKRITQAQLDEAMYKFDTAYKLLKRNERACVSDYVKGGTPRMAVNCMADTRDVTSFGLCMQFAQWADAFD
;
A
#
# COMPACT_ATOMS: atom_id res chain seq x y z
N MET A 1 -53.47 -18.05 23.98
CA MET A 1 -52.46 -18.50 22.98
C MET A 1 -52.34 -17.53 21.79
N PHE A 2 -53.40 -16.82 21.39
CA PHE A 2 -53.37 -15.87 20.27
C PHE A 2 -52.39 -14.68 20.42
N ALA A 3 -52.25 -14.09 21.62
CA ALA A 3 -51.33 -12.96 21.83
C ALA A 3 -49.84 -13.29 21.57
N ARG A 4 -49.42 -14.54 21.87
CA ARG A 4 -48.05 -15.01 21.59
C ARG A 4 -47.81 -15.25 20.10
N ALA A 5 -48.84 -15.73 19.39
CA ALA A 5 -48.78 -15.91 17.95
C ALA A 5 -48.71 -14.56 17.21
N CYS A 6 -49.48 -13.56 17.64
CA CYS A 6 -49.44 -12.20 17.07
C CYS A 6 -48.07 -11.52 17.28
N LEU A 7 -47.44 -11.72 18.43
CA LEU A 7 -46.13 -11.15 18.74
C LEU A 7 -45.02 -11.80 17.90
N ALA A 8 -45.11 -13.12 17.68
CA ALA A 8 -44.19 -13.84 16.81
C ALA A 8 -44.33 -13.41 15.34
N THR A 9 -45.55 -13.21 14.84
CA THR A 9 -45.75 -12.69 13.47
C THR A 9 -45.23 -11.27 13.30
N LEU A 10 -45.38 -10.40 14.30
CA LEU A 10 -44.87 -9.03 14.23
C LEU A 10 -43.34 -9.01 14.20
N ALA A 11 -42.68 -9.86 14.98
CA ALA A 11 -41.22 -9.95 15.01
C ALA A 11 -40.63 -10.39 13.65
N ILE A 12 -41.32 -11.26 12.91
CA ILE A 12 -40.88 -11.71 11.58
C ILE A 12 -40.98 -10.58 10.54
N VAL A 13 -42.02 -9.75 10.62
CA VAL A 13 -42.20 -8.62 9.69
C VAL A 13 -41.15 -7.51 9.90
N LEU A 14 -40.63 -7.33 11.13
CA LEU A 14 -39.55 -6.36 11.37
C LEU A 14 -38.17 -6.84 10.90
N SER A 15 -38.03 -8.10 10.51
CA SER A 15 -36.74 -8.67 10.10
C SER A 15 -36.45 -8.57 8.59
N LEU A 16 -37.32 -7.91 7.82
CA LEU A 16 -37.09 -7.71 6.39
C LEU A 16 -35.85 -6.80 6.17
N PRO A 17 -34.86 -7.23 5.37
CA PRO A 17 -33.71 -6.40 5.06
C PRO A 17 -34.16 -5.18 4.25
N ALA A 18 -33.89 -3.99 4.78
CA ALA A 18 -34.05 -2.75 4.03
C ALA A 18 -33.08 -2.79 2.84
N SER A 19 -33.62 -2.79 1.62
CA SER A 19 -32.82 -2.72 0.39
C SER A 19 -32.24 -1.31 0.27
N ALA A 20 -31.03 -1.10 0.79
CA ALA A 20 -30.31 0.15 0.64
C ALA A 20 -29.73 0.23 -0.79
N GLN A 21 -30.18 1.23 -1.54
CA GLN A 21 -29.64 1.55 -2.86
C GLN A 21 -28.86 2.86 -2.74
N VAL A 22 -27.64 2.88 -3.29
CA VAL A 22 -26.81 4.09 -3.34
C VAL A 22 -26.91 4.68 -4.74
N TYR A 23 -27.36 5.92 -4.83
CA TYR A 23 -27.49 6.63 -6.11
C TYR A 23 -26.29 7.54 -6.33
N GLN A 24 -25.71 7.45 -7.53
CA GLN A 24 -24.66 8.34 -8.01
C GLN A 24 -25.23 9.29 -9.06
N TRP A 25 -24.94 10.59 -8.94
CA TRP A 25 -25.29 11.58 -9.96
C TRP A 25 -24.22 12.68 -10.06
N ARG A 26 -24.25 13.45 -11.14
CA ARG A 26 -23.36 14.60 -11.36
C ARG A 26 -24.16 15.89 -11.33
N ASP A 27 -23.68 16.88 -10.57
CA ASP A 27 -24.27 18.22 -10.56
C ASP A 27 -23.90 19.04 -11.81
N GLU A 28 -24.50 20.22 -11.97
CA GLU A 28 -24.25 21.13 -13.10
C GLU A 28 -22.78 21.58 -13.19
N GLN A 29 -22.05 21.51 -12.09
CA GLN A 29 -20.62 21.83 -12.01
C GLN A 29 -19.73 20.60 -12.28
N GLY A 30 -20.32 19.46 -12.64
CA GLY A 30 -19.63 18.21 -12.97
C GLY A 30 -19.14 17.41 -11.76
N ARG A 31 -19.52 17.78 -10.54
CA ARG A 31 -19.12 17.06 -9.31
C ARG A 31 -20.01 15.85 -9.10
N VAL A 32 -19.39 14.73 -8.73
CA VAL A 32 -20.09 13.48 -8.45
C VAL A 32 -20.56 13.46 -7.00
N HIS A 33 -21.84 13.16 -6.78
CA HIS A 33 -22.46 13.02 -5.47
C HIS A 33 -23.05 11.62 -5.28
N PHE A 34 -23.04 11.14 -4.02
CA PHE A 34 -23.61 9.86 -3.61
C PHE A 34 -24.69 10.11 -2.53
N THR A 35 -25.86 9.47 -2.66
CA THR A 35 -26.97 9.63 -1.72
C THR A 35 -27.82 8.36 -1.64
N ASP A 36 -28.43 8.12 -0.47
CA ASP A 36 -29.39 7.03 -0.24
C ASP A 36 -30.82 7.39 -0.70
N THR A 37 -31.04 8.64 -1.13
CA THR A 37 -32.35 9.13 -1.61
C THR A 37 -32.26 9.57 -3.08
N PRO A 38 -33.17 9.13 -3.96
CA PRO A 38 -33.10 9.44 -5.38
C PRO A 38 -33.20 10.95 -5.63
N PRO A 39 -32.36 11.54 -6.49
CA PRO A 39 -32.42 12.96 -6.80
C PRO A 39 -33.67 13.29 -7.65
N PRO A 40 -34.32 14.44 -7.41
CA PRO A 40 -35.64 14.77 -7.98
C PRO A 40 -35.68 14.94 -9.51
N GLU A 41 -34.52 15.09 -10.17
CA GLU A 41 -34.39 15.45 -11.60
C GLU A 41 -33.55 14.44 -12.41
N SER A 42 -33.51 13.15 -12.02
CA SER A 42 -32.64 12.17 -12.71
C SER A 42 -33.31 11.49 -13.91
N ARG A 43 -33.11 12.05 -15.11
CA ARG A 43 -33.51 11.43 -16.39
C ARG A 43 -32.62 10.28 -16.87
N ASN A 44 -31.49 10.02 -16.22
CA ASN A 44 -30.55 8.96 -16.61
C ASN A 44 -29.97 8.29 -15.35
N VAL A 45 -30.75 7.39 -14.75
CA VAL A 45 -30.27 6.52 -13.67
C VAL A 45 -29.65 5.29 -14.30
N HIS A 46 -28.33 5.14 -14.19
CA HIS A 46 -27.64 3.91 -14.55
C HIS A 46 -27.55 3.02 -13.30
N GLU A 47 -28.20 1.86 -13.35
CA GLU A 47 -28.08 0.83 -12.32
C GLU A 47 -26.76 0.09 -12.54
N GLU A 48 -25.70 0.55 -11.87
CA GLU A 48 -24.42 -0.14 -11.85
C GLU A 48 -24.28 -0.93 -10.54
N ARG A 49 -24.22 -2.26 -10.66
CA ARG A 49 -23.96 -3.13 -9.50
C ARG A 49 -22.51 -2.96 -9.10
N LEU A 50 -22.26 -2.08 -8.13
CA LEU A 50 -20.94 -1.92 -7.54
C LEU A 50 -20.49 -3.26 -6.96
N GLN A 51 -19.56 -3.94 -7.61
CA GLN A 51 -18.84 -5.06 -7.03
C GLN A 51 -17.92 -4.51 -5.96
N VAL A 52 -18.44 -4.40 -4.74
CA VAL A 52 -17.63 -4.19 -3.56
C VAL A 52 -16.86 -5.49 -3.35
N ASN A 53 -15.59 -5.51 -3.73
CA ASN A 53 -14.64 -6.54 -3.31
C ASN A 53 -14.50 -6.42 -1.79
N THR A 54 -15.46 -7.02 -1.08
CA THR A 54 -15.30 -7.31 0.33
C THR A 54 -14.08 -8.21 0.43
N MET A 55 -13.22 -7.98 1.43
CA MET A 55 -12.11 -8.89 1.73
C MET A 55 -12.69 -10.24 2.12
N GLN A 56 -13.07 -11.04 1.12
CA GLN A 56 -13.34 -12.45 1.25
C GLN A 56 -12.02 -13.01 1.75
N GLY A 57 -12.02 -13.56 2.97
CA GLY A 57 -10.84 -14.20 3.53
C GLY A 57 -10.30 -15.17 2.49
N LEU A 58 -9.05 -14.94 2.08
CA LEU A 58 -8.35 -15.80 1.15
C LEU A 58 -8.35 -17.21 1.75
N ASP A 59 -8.96 -18.15 1.04
CA ASP A 59 -8.88 -19.56 1.39
C ASP A 59 -7.42 -19.97 1.21
N ASP A 60 -6.72 -20.28 2.31
CA ASP A 60 -5.28 -20.54 2.38
C ASP A 60 -4.81 -21.67 1.42
N SER A 61 -5.75 -22.42 0.87
CA SER A 61 -5.47 -23.53 -0.03
C SER A 61 -4.92 -23.11 -1.41
N GLU A 62 -5.05 -21.83 -1.82
CA GLU A 62 -4.51 -21.35 -3.11
C GLU A 62 -3.08 -20.80 -3.05
N LEU A 63 -2.56 -20.50 -1.84
CA LEU A 63 -1.21 -19.95 -1.63
C LEU A 63 -0.09 -20.95 -1.93
N THR A 64 -0.40 -22.25 -1.94
CA THR A 64 0.61 -23.31 -2.15
C THR A 64 0.85 -23.66 -3.62
N SER A 65 -0.03 -23.28 -4.55
CA SER A 65 0.20 -23.57 -5.98
C SER A 65 1.06 -22.51 -6.68
N ARG A 66 1.03 -21.25 -6.21
CA ARG A 66 1.71 -20.11 -6.86
C ARG A 66 3.15 -19.87 -6.38
N SER A 67 3.63 -20.60 -5.36
CA SER A 67 5.02 -20.52 -4.88
C SER A 67 6.05 -21.20 -5.80
N LYS A 68 5.65 -21.73 -6.96
CA LYS A 68 6.56 -22.18 -8.02
C LYS A 68 6.47 -21.31 -9.27
N SER A 69 6.78 -20.02 -9.14
CA SER A 69 7.36 -19.27 -10.25
C SER A 69 8.06 -18.03 -9.72
N SER A 70 9.27 -18.24 -9.19
CA SER A 70 10.24 -17.15 -9.11
C SER A 70 10.71 -16.79 -10.52
N SER A 71 10.93 -15.49 -10.74
CA SER A 71 11.69 -14.88 -11.84
C SER A 71 10.86 -14.41 -13.05
N GLY A 72 10.39 -13.17 -12.97
CA GLY A 72 9.84 -12.43 -14.09
C GLY A 72 9.66 -10.97 -13.69
N LEU A 73 10.16 -10.06 -14.52
CA LEU A 73 9.95 -8.62 -14.39
C LEU A 73 8.48 -8.34 -14.72
N ASP A 74 7.58 -8.34 -13.73
CA ASP A 74 6.19 -7.93 -13.97
C ASP A 74 6.09 -6.40 -13.83
N LEU A 75 6.56 -5.72 -14.88
CA LEU A 75 6.33 -4.29 -15.11
C LEU A 75 4.92 -4.03 -15.70
N ASP A 76 4.10 -5.06 -15.90
CA ASP A 76 2.86 -4.94 -16.68
C ASP A 76 1.56 -5.10 -15.86
N ASP A 77 1.60 -5.58 -14.61
CA ASP A 77 0.37 -5.74 -13.80
C ASP A 77 -0.04 -4.45 -13.04
N GLU A 78 0.78 -3.39 -13.04
CA GLU A 78 0.49 -2.17 -12.26
C GLU A 78 -0.42 -1.16 -12.96
N ASP A 79 -0.55 -1.19 -14.29
CA ASP A 79 -1.35 -0.25 -15.09
C ASP A 79 -2.85 -0.60 -15.10
N ASP A 80 -3.23 -1.83 -14.75
CA ASP A 80 -4.62 -2.30 -14.70
C ASP A 80 -5.28 -2.16 -13.30
N LEU A 81 -4.57 -1.66 -12.28
CA LEU A 81 -5.16 -1.43 -10.96
C LEU A 81 -6.14 -0.28 -11.01
N ASN A 82 -7.34 -0.49 -10.45
CA ASN A 82 -8.24 0.65 -10.22
C ASN A 82 -7.64 1.63 -9.18
N PRO A 83 -8.08 2.91 -9.16
CA PRO A 83 -7.49 3.92 -8.29
C PRO A 83 -7.47 3.55 -6.80
N GLY A 84 -8.47 2.80 -6.33
CA GLY A 84 -8.54 2.33 -4.95
C GLY A 84 -7.50 1.25 -4.64
N GLN A 85 -7.31 0.29 -5.55
CA GLN A 85 -6.29 -0.75 -5.41
C GLN A 85 -4.89 -0.16 -5.47
N LEU A 86 -4.65 0.81 -6.36
CA LEU A 86 -3.36 1.49 -6.47
C LEU A 86 -3.04 2.29 -5.20
N GLN A 87 -4.03 2.96 -4.62
CA GLN A 87 -3.91 3.63 -3.32
C GLN A 87 -3.55 2.63 -2.22
N GLN A 88 -4.24 1.49 -2.15
CA GLN A 88 -3.99 0.47 -1.15
C GLN A 88 -2.59 -0.16 -1.30
N LYS A 89 -2.17 -0.42 -2.54
CA LYS A 89 -0.82 -0.90 -2.84
C LYS A 89 0.24 0.11 -2.38
N GLY A 90 0.03 1.40 -2.64
CA GLY A 90 0.91 2.45 -2.16
C GLY A 90 1.03 2.49 -0.64
N VAL A 91 -0.08 2.32 0.10
CA VAL A 91 -0.06 2.22 1.56
C VAL A 91 0.80 1.03 2.02
N VAL A 92 0.58 -0.15 1.45
CA VAL A 92 1.35 -1.36 1.81
C VAL A 92 2.83 -1.18 1.50
N GLN A 93 3.17 -0.70 0.31
CA GLN A 93 4.57 -0.57 -0.12
C GLN A 93 5.31 0.53 0.65
N CYS A 94 4.68 1.68 0.90
CA CYS A 94 5.27 2.73 1.74
C CYS A 94 5.49 2.24 3.18
N ALA A 95 4.53 1.52 3.77
CA ALA A 95 4.67 0.95 5.11
C ALA A 95 5.77 -0.12 5.16
N ALA A 96 5.84 -0.99 4.15
CA ALA A 96 6.88 -2.01 4.02
C ALA A 96 8.28 -1.37 3.97
N ALA A 97 8.47 -0.37 3.09
CA ALA A 97 9.71 0.38 2.99
C ALA A 97 10.13 1.02 4.33
N ILE A 98 9.20 1.63 5.08
CA ILE A 98 9.49 2.24 6.39
C ILE A 98 9.84 1.18 7.44
N SER A 99 9.05 0.11 7.53
CA SER A 99 9.15 -0.90 8.60
C SER A 99 10.45 -1.70 8.55
N ARG A 100 11.08 -1.80 7.38
CA ARG A 100 12.31 -2.56 7.16
C ARG A 100 13.59 -1.78 7.46
N MET A 101 13.51 -0.44 7.48
CA MET A 101 14.67 0.41 7.73
C MET A 101 15.41 0.12 9.05
N PRO A 102 14.74 -0.14 10.19
CA PRO A 102 15.45 -0.46 11.43
C PRO A 102 16.35 -1.69 11.33
N SER A 103 15.97 -2.74 10.58
CA SER A 103 16.83 -3.90 10.37
C SER A 103 17.99 -3.58 9.43
N LEU A 104 17.73 -2.86 8.34
CA LEU A 104 18.76 -2.45 7.38
C LEU A 104 19.80 -1.54 8.04
N ILE A 105 19.39 -0.61 8.90
CA ILE A 105 20.29 0.26 9.67
C ILE A 105 21.24 -0.58 10.53
N ARG A 106 20.72 -1.60 11.22
CA ARG A 106 21.54 -2.46 12.08
C ARG A 106 22.55 -3.26 11.28
N GLU A 107 22.12 -3.82 10.16
CA GLU A 107 22.97 -4.61 9.26
C GLU A 107 24.03 -3.72 8.59
N ALA A 108 23.66 -2.54 8.11
CA ALA A 108 24.59 -1.54 7.56
C ALA A 108 25.65 -1.15 8.59
N GLN A 109 25.24 -0.92 9.85
CA GLN A 109 26.17 -0.59 10.92
C GLN A 109 27.12 -1.75 11.24
N GLN A 110 26.65 -3.00 11.18
CA GLN A 110 27.50 -4.19 11.37
C GLN A 110 28.52 -4.32 10.24
N LEU A 111 28.07 -4.25 8.99
CA LEU A 111 28.92 -4.40 7.82
C LEU A 111 29.94 -3.25 7.73
N GLY A 112 29.50 -2.03 8.01
CA GLY A 112 30.37 -0.86 8.08
C GLY A 112 31.47 -1.00 9.13
N ARG A 113 31.16 -1.47 10.34
CA ARG A 113 32.17 -1.73 11.38
C ARG A 113 33.20 -2.77 10.95
N GLU A 114 32.77 -3.80 10.24
CA GLU A 114 33.67 -4.82 9.69
C GLU A 114 34.60 -4.21 8.63
N ARG A 115 34.08 -3.34 7.76
CA ARG A 115 34.89 -2.61 6.76
C ARG A 115 35.92 -1.66 7.39
N VAL A 116 35.56 -1.02 8.50
CA VAL A 116 36.51 -0.20 9.30
C VAL A 116 37.63 -1.08 9.87
N ARG A 117 37.31 -2.27 10.39
CA ARG A 117 38.33 -3.23 10.88
C ARG A 117 39.27 -3.69 9.77
N GLN A 118 38.73 -3.91 8.58
CA GLN A 118 39.47 -4.27 7.38
C GLN A 118 40.23 -3.09 6.75
N LYS A 119 40.15 -1.88 7.35
CA LYS A 119 40.75 -0.63 6.84
C LYS A 119 40.32 -0.27 5.42
N ARG A 120 39.14 -0.74 4.98
CA ARG A 120 38.55 -0.39 3.68
C ARG A 120 37.91 0.99 3.69
N ILE A 121 37.36 1.38 4.85
CA ILE A 121 36.81 2.71 5.12
C ILE A 121 37.27 3.21 6.49
N THR A 122 37.13 4.50 6.73
CA THR A 122 37.38 5.14 8.03
C THR A 122 36.11 5.18 8.89
N GLN A 123 36.28 5.33 10.21
CA GLN A 123 35.14 5.50 11.12
C GLN A 123 34.30 6.73 10.77
N ALA A 124 34.95 7.83 10.35
CA ALA A 124 34.26 9.06 9.93
C ALA A 124 33.38 8.82 8.69
N GLN A 125 33.86 8.07 7.70
CA GLN A 125 33.07 7.69 6.52
C GLN A 125 31.85 6.84 6.89
N LEU A 126 32.00 5.91 7.83
CA LEU A 126 30.88 5.12 8.33
C LEU A 126 29.84 6.00 9.04
N ASP A 127 30.29 6.87 9.93
CA ASP A 127 29.38 7.75 10.71
C ASP A 127 28.61 8.69 9.79
N GLU A 128 29.27 9.24 8.75
CA GLU A 128 28.63 10.07 7.74
C GLU A 128 27.57 9.30 6.94
N ALA A 129 27.88 8.07 6.51
CA ALA A 129 26.94 7.21 5.79
C ALA A 129 25.71 6.88 6.66
N MET A 130 25.92 6.53 7.93
CA MET A 130 24.84 6.23 8.86
C MET A 130 23.96 7.46 9.15
N TYR A 131 24.55 8.65 9.26
CA TYR A 131 23.80 9.90 9.44
C TYR A 131 22.87 10.20 8.25
N LYS A 132 23.37 10.04 7.02
CA LYS A 132 22.58 10.23 5.79
C LYS A 132 21.43 9.22 5.71
N PHE A 133 21.69 7.96 6.05
CA PHE A 133 20.67 6.92 6.08
C PHE A 133 19.57 7.21 7.10
N ASP A 134 19.94 7.57 8.32
CA ASP A 134 18.99 7.92 9.38
C ASP A 134 18.15 9.16 9.00
N THR A 135 18.78 10.16 8.37
CA THR A 135 18.07 11.35 7.87
C THR A 135 17.04 10.99 6.81
N ALA A 136 17.40 10.14 5.85
CA ALA A 136 16.50 9.67 4.81
C ALA A 136 15.33 8.86 5.40
N TYR A 137 15.62 7.97 6.35
CA TYR A 137 14.60 7.19 7.06
C TYR A 137 13.61 8.10 7.81
N LYS A 138 14.10 9.11 8.54
CA LYS A 138 13.26 10.07 9.26
C LYS A 138 12.37 10.86 8.31
N LEU A 139 12.88 11.26 7.15
CA LEU A 139 12.11 11.97 6.13
C LEU A 139 10.98 11.09 5.59
N LEU A 140 11.29 9.83 5.25
CA LEU A 140 10.31 8.86 4.77
C LEU A 140 9.21 8.63 5.82
N LYS A 141 9.59 8.40 7.08
CA LYS A 141 8.66 8.17 8.19
C LYS A 141 7.76 9.36 8.47
N ARG A 142 8.29 10.59 8.43
CA ARG A 142 7.50 11.81 8.69
C ARG A 142 6.48 12.09 7.58
N ASN A 143 6.80 11.67 6.36
CA ASN A 143 6.02 11.99 5.16
C ASN A 143 5.33 10.75 4.56
N GLU A 144 4.89 9.80 5.40
CA GLU A 144 4.24 8.57 4.93
C GLU A 144 3.02 8.83 4.04
N ARG A 145 2.19 9.84 4.36
CA ARG A 145 1.08 10.23 3.47
C ARG A 145 1.55 10.78 2.13
N ALA A 146 2.66 11.51 2.11
CA ALA A 146 3.23 12.02 0.87
C ALA A 146 3.80 10.87 0.03
N CYS A 147 4.41 9.86 0.68
CA CYS A 147 4.86 8.64 0.01
C CYS A 147 3.72 7.99 -0.78
N VAL A 148 2.55 7.79 -0.17
CA VAL A 148 1.39 7.17 -0.86
C VAL A 148 0.88 8.06 -1.99
N SER A 149 0.77 9.37 -1.76
CA SER A 149 0.37 10.32 -2.81
C SER A 149 1.31 10.27 -4.02
N ASP A 150 2.62 10.25 -3.79
CA ASP A 150 3.60 10.23 -4.87
C ASP A 150 3.71 8.86 -5.54
N TYR A 151 3.47 7.78 -4.79
CA TYR A 151 3.34 6.44 -5.32
C TYR A 151 2.20 6.33 -6.35
N VAL A 152 1.03 6.88 -6.02
CA VAL A 152 -0.13 6.85 -6.92
C VAL A 152 0.09 7.68 -8.18
N LYS A 153 0.84 8.79 -8.11
CA LYS A 153 1.23 9.57 -9.31
C LYS A 153 2.12 8.80 -10.29
N GLY A 154 2.79 7.74 -9.83
CA GLY A 154 3.62 6.89 -10.68
C GLY A 154 4.99 7.47 -11.01
N GLY A 155 5.66 6.85 -11.99
CA GLY A 155 7.02 7.21 -12.39
C GLY A 155 8.08 6.83 -11.34
N THR A 156 9.13 7.65 -11.24
CA THR A 156 10.30 7.39 -10.39
C THR A 156 9.96 7.15 -8.91
N PRO A 157 9.06 7.91 -8.26
CA PRO A 157 8.69 7.65 -6.86
C PRO A 157 8.10 6.25 -6.64
N ARG A 158 7.22 5.77 -7.52
CA ARG A 158 6.63 4.43 -7.43
C ARG A 158 7.69 3.35 -7.58
N MET A 159 8.53 3.47 -8.61
CA MET A 159 9.63 2.53 -8.85
C MET A 159 10.60 2.47 -7.66
N ALA A 160 10.97 3.62 -7.10
CA ALA A 160 11.85 3.70 -5.95
C ALA A 160 11.25 3.03 -4.71
N VAL A 161 9.95 3.28 -4.42
CA VAL A 161 9.26 2.67 -3.28
C VAL A 161 9.12 1.16 -3.45
N ASN A 162 8.73 0.67 -4.63
CA ASN A 162 8.69 -0.77 -4.91
C ASN A 162 10.07 -1.40 -4.71
N CYS A 163 11.12 -0.80 -5.29
CA CYS A 163 12.50 -1.25 -5.11
C CYS A 163 12.87 -1.36 -3.62
N MET A 164 12.67 -0.28 -2.85
CA MET A 164 12.98 -0.26 -1.42
C MET A 164 12.21 -1.31 -0.62
N ALA A 165 10.91 -1.43 -0.87
CA ALA A 165 10.04 -2.34 -0.14
C ALA A 165 10.40 -3.83 -0.38
N ASP A 166 10.83 -4.16 -1.60
CA ASP A 166 11.16 -5.53 -2.00
C ASP A 166 12.62 -5.93 -1.71
N THR A 167 13.45 -5.00 -1.23
CA THR A 167 14.87 -5.29 -0.93
C THR A 167 15.06 -6.30 0.19
N ARG A 168 15.98 -7.25 -0.05
CA ARG A 168 16.29 -8.33 0.90
C ARG A 168 17.40 -7.92 1.88
N ASP A 169 18.38 -7.18 1.40
CA ASP A 169 19.63 -6.84 2.08
C ASP A 169 20.02 -5.36 1.90
N VAL A 170 21.04 -4.95 2.65
CA VAL A 170 21.53 -3.57 2.73
C VAL A 170 22.17 -3.07 1.44
N THR A 171 22.82 -3.94 0.67
CA THR A 171 23.48 -3.56 -0.58
C THR A 171 22.43 -3.27 -1.64
N SER A 172 21.45 -4.17 -1.79
CA SER A 172 20.28 -3.96 -2.66
C SER A 172 19.52 -2.69 -2.30
N PHE A 173 19.32 -2.43 -1.01
CA PHE A 173 18.64 -1.22 -0.55
C PHE A 173 19.39 0.06 -0.94
N GLY A 174 20.72 0.05 -0.80
CA GLY A 174 21.57 1.17 -1.20
C GLY A 174 21.46 1.53 -2.69
N LEU A 175 21.38 0.50 -3.54
CA LEU A 175 21.17 0.66 -4.98
C LEU A 175 19.82 1.31 -5.29
N CYS A 176 18.74 0.90 -4.59
CA CYS A 176 17.42 1.49 -4.75
C CYS A 176 17.37 2.97 -4.39
N MET A 177 18.14 3.39 -3.38
CA MET A 177 18.18 4.79 -2.94
C MET A 177 19.08 5.68 -3.81
N GLN A 178 19.76 5.12 -4.82
CA GLN A 178 20.77 5.81 -5.64
C GLN A 178 21.78 6.61 -4.79
N PHE A 179 22.11 6.12 -3.60
CA PHE A 179 23.16 6.74 -2.81
C PHE A 179 24.50 6.37 -3.45
N ALA A 180 25.01 7.20 -4.34
CA ALA A 180 26.30 6.97 -5.02
C ALA A 180 27.43 6.60 -4.04
N GLN A 181 27.40 7.17 -2.83
CA GLN A 181 28.38 6.99 -1.76
C GLN A 181 28.17 5.70 -0.95
N TRP A 182 26.97 5.11 -1.04
CA TRP A 182 26.64 3.86 -0.36
C TRP A 182 27.33 2.68 -1.03
N ALA A 183 27.46 2.71 -2.35
CA ALA A 183 28.28 1.75 -3.08
C ALA A 183 29.73 1.83 -2.59
N ASP A 184 30.33 3.01 -2.50
CA ASP A 184 31.72 3.15 -2.01
C ASP A 184 31.93 2.62 -0.58
N ALA A 185 30.91 2.71 0.28
CA ALA A 185 30.97 2.22 1.65
C ALA A 185 30.67 0.70 1.77
N PHE A 186 29.81 0.16 0.92
CA PHE A 186 29.17 -1.16 1.12
C PHE A 186 29.25 -2.13 -0.08
N ASP A 187 29.83 -1.72 -1.21
CA ASP A 187 30.22 -2.56 -2.37
C ASP A 187 31.66 -3.06 -2.21
#